data_AF-A8V5W7-F1
#
_entry.id   AF-A8V5W7-F1
#
_cell.length_a   1.000
_cell.length_b   1.000
_cell.length_c   1.000
_cell.angle_alpha   90.00
_cell.angle_beta   90.00
_cell.angle_gamma   90.00
#
_symmetry.space_group_name_H-M   'P 1'
#
loop_
_entity.id
_entity.type
_entity.pdbx_description
1 polymer ?
#
loop_
_entity_poly.entity_id
_entity_poly.type
_entity_poly.pdbx_seq_one_letter_code
_entity_poly.pdbx_strand_id
1 'polypeptide(L)'
;MAKNFYKELENSLILYDFLINKIGADKERFETKILPFLNELEITDFIKSPQQTKYFEYLTDLGLSIDEKYDRAIIEYTYKIRNQSKERKNLSLKYFQYLSLLFTEIFLDLLTADKEKLLSELNLFLEENKEKYKKLKQFEEKDLNRLAYWMATGSGKTIISHYNYFQIKKYFKNYNKIILITPNEGLSRQHYEELIKTGIKAAYYDGNKAVLSQDYEVLVIDINKIRLENEKVSKDDTGKTIFVDEFGNNNILLVDEGHKG
;
A
#
# COMPACT_ATOMS: atom_id res chain seq x y z
N MET A 1 22.82 17.83 5.83
CA MET A 1 22.29 17.26 4.57
C MET A 1 21.02 16.44 4.82
N ALA A 2 21.05 15.38 5.64
CA ALA A 2 19.85 14.59 5.98
C ALA A 2 18.69 15.41 6.57
N LYS A 3 18.95 16.33 7.51
CA LYS A 3 17.90 17.15 8.16
C LYS A 3 17.14 18.07 7.18
N ASN A 4 17.79 18.53 6.11
CA ASN A 4 17.13 19.33 5.07
C ASN A 4 16.32 18.44 4.12
N PHE A 5 16.82 17.24 3.79
CA PHE A 5 16.10 16.25 3.00
C PHE A 5 14.81 15.78 3.70
N TYR A 6 14.87 15.47 5.00
CA TYR A 6 13.68 15.14 5.80
C TYR A 6 12.66 16.28 5.81
N LYS A 7 13.11 17.53 5.97
CA LYS A 7 12.23 18.71 5.95
C LYS A 7 11.59 18.95 4.58
N GLU A 8 12.30 18.69 3.50
CA GLU A 8 11.75 18.78 2.14
C GLU A 8 10.72 17.67 1.85
N LEU A 9 10.93 16.48 2.40
CA LEU A 9 9.98 15.36 2.31
C LEU A 9 8.73 15.59 3.17
N GLU A 10 8.87 16.07 4.41
CA GLU A 10 7.72 16.43 5.25
C GLU A 10 6.82 17.46 4.55
N ASN A 11 7.41 18.40 3.82
CA ASN A 11 6.70 19.37 2.99
C ASN A 11 6.14 18.78 1.68
N SER A 12 6.18 17.46 1.51
CA SER A 12 5.63 16.72 0.37
C SER A 12 4.57 15.69 0.81
N LEU A 13 4.39 15.45 2.11
CA LEU A 13 3.43 14.48 2.67
C LEU A 13 2.00 15.05 2.78
N ILE A 14 1.51 15.75 1.75
CA ILE A 14 0.17 16.37 1.81
C ILE A 14 -0.95 15.35 1.97
N LEU A 15 -0.85 14.16 1.34
CA LEU A 15 -1.88 13.14 1.46
C LEU A 15 -2.02 12.63 2.91
N TYR A 16 -0.92 12.51 3.65
CA TYR A 16 -0.94 12.11 5.05
C TYR A 16 -1.69 13.13 5.91
N ASP A 17 -1.36 14.42 5.77
CA ASP A 17 -2.03 15.50 6.47
C ASP A 17 -3.51 15.62 6.08
N PHE A 18 -3.83 15.45 4.79
CA PHE A 18 -5.20 15.42 4.28
C PHE A 18 -6.01 14.29 4.91
N LEU A 19 -5.48 13.07 4.97
CA LEU A 19 -6.18 11.92 5.55
C LEU A 19 -6.36 12.06 7.07
N ILE A 20 -5.39 12.67 7.78
CA ILE A 20 -5.52 13.03 9.20
C ILE A 20 -6.66 14.06 9.38
N ASN A 21 -6.73 15.06 8.51
CA ASN A 21 -7.84 16.02 8.51
C ASN A 21 -9.19 15.36 8.26
N LYS A 22 -9.27 14.39 7.34
CA LYS A 22 -10.49 13.63 7.04
C LYS A 22 -11.04 12.85 8.22
N ILE A 23 -10.20 12.40 9.14
CA ILE A 23 -10.62 11.71 10.36
C ILE A 23 -10.83 12.66 11.55
N GLY A 24 -10.83 13.97 11.35
CA GLY A 24 -11.15 14.97 12.38
C GLY A 24 -9.99 15.32 13.32
N ALA A 25 -8.75 15.15 12.88
CA ALA A 25 -7.57 15.61 13.60
C ALA A 25 -6.73 16.58 12.75
N ASP A 26 -5.91 17.40 13.39
CA ASP A 26 -4.79 18.08 12.74
C ASP A 26 -3.49 17.29 12.97
N LYS A 27 -2.46 17.58 12.16
CA LYS A 27 -1.17 16.89 12.23
C LYS A 27 -0.51 17.00 13.61
N GLU A 28 -0.52 18.18 14.22
CA GLU A 28 0.15 18.41 15.50
C GLU A 28 -0.50 17.55 16.60
N ARG A 29 -1.83 17.59 16.69
CA ARG A 29 -2.59 16.74 17.60
C ARG A 29 -2.32 15.27 17.33
N PHE A 30 -2.34 14.84 16.08
CA PHE A 30 -2.14 13.44 15.71
C PHE A 30 -0.76 12.93 16.12
N GLU A 31 0.30 13.66 15.78
CA GLU A 31 1.68 13.23 16.03
C GLU A 31 2.12 13.36 17.48
N THR A 32 1.64 14.39 18.20
CA THR A 32 2.10 14.66 19.58
C THR A 32 1.21 14.05 20.65
N LYS A 33 -0.08 13.81 20.36
CA LYS A 33 -1.06 13.32 21.35
C LYS A 33 -1.67 11.98 21.03
N ILE A 34 -1.61 11.51 19.77
CA ILE A 34 -2.26 10.24 19.38
C ILE A 34 -1.20 9.16 19.14
N LEU A 35 -0.21 9.44 18.29
CA LEU A 35 0.85 8.47 17.97
C LEU A 35 1.63 7.93 19.19
N PRO A 36 2.04 8.76 20.18
CA PRO A 36 2.84 8.26 21.30
C PRO A 36 2.11 7.18 22.10
N PHE A 37 0.81 7.36 22.34
CA PHE A 37 0.00 6.39 23.07
C PHE A 37 -0.28 5.13 22.25
N LEU A 38 -0.53 5.26 20.94
CA LEU A 38 -0.67 4.10 20.07
C LEU A 38 0.58 3.20 20.08
N ASN A 39 1.76 3.80 20.25
CA ASN A 39 3.01 3.08 20.38
C ASN A 39 3.16 2.35 21.73
N GLU A 40 2.51 2.84 22.79
CA GLU A 40 2.49 2.22 24.12
C GLU A 40 1.46 1.08 24.24
N LEU A 41 0.47 1.03 23.36
CA LEU A 41 -0.53 -0.05 23.37
C LEU A 41 0.12 -1.41 23.10
N GLU A 42 -0.09 -2.34 24.04
CA GLU A 42 0.38 -3.71 23.88
C GLU A 42 -0.25 -4.38 22.66
N ILE A 43 0.62 -4.97 21.83
CA ILE A 43 0.27 -5.63 20.57
C ILE A 43 -0.48 -6.96 20.79
N THR A 44 -0.39 -7.52 21.99
CA THR A 44 -0.82 -8.89 22.35
C THR A 44 -2.31 -9.16 22.12
N ASP A 45 -3.14 -8.12 22.04
CA ASP A 45 -4.59 -8.22 21.76
C ASP A 45 -5.05 -7.19 20.71
N PHE A 46 -4.32 -7.06 19.60
CA PHE A 46 -4.71 -6.16 18.50
C PHE A 46 -6.20 -6.27 18.13
N ILE A 47 -6.70 -7.51 17.98
CA ILE A 47 -8.14 -7.80 17.81
C ILE A 47 -8.73 -8.03 19.20
N LYS A 48 -9.52 -7.07 19.70
CA LYS A 48 -10.20 -7.16 20.99
C LYS A 48 -11.45 -8.04 20.90
N SER A 49 -12.21 -7.85 19.83
CA SER A 49 -13.39 -8.65 19.49
C SER A 49 -13.41 -8.90 17.98
N PRO A 50 -14.21 -9.86 17.48
CA PRO A 50 -14.35 -10.07 16.03
C PRO A 50 -14.88 -8.84 15.28
N GLN A 51 -15.35 -7.80 15.99
CA GLN A 51 -15.90 -6.59 15.41
C GLN A 51 -14.95 -5.39 15.46
N GLN A 52 -14.01 -5.35 16.41
CA GLN A 52 -13.19 -4.15 16.66
C GLN A 52 -11.76 -4.44 17.11
N THR A 53 -10.81 -3.64 16.61
CA THR A 53 -9.42 -3.60 17.08
C THR A 53 -9.27 -2.65 18.26
N LYS A 54 -8.25 -2.87 19.10
CA LYS A 54 -7.89 -1.92 20.17
C LYS A 54 -7.49 -0.55 19.61
N TYR A 55 -6.92 -0.51 18.41
CA TYR A 55 -6.52 0.75 17.77
C TYR A 55 -7.74 1.55 17.31
N PHE A 56 -8.75 0.91 16.72
CA PHE A 56 -9.98 1.59 16.34
C PHE A 56 -10.70 2.21 17.54
N GLU A 57 -10.93 1.42 18.59
CA GLU A 57 -11.56 1.89 19.83
C GLU A 57 -10.82 3.12 20.38
N TYR A 58 -9.50 3.03 20.51
CA TYR A 58 -8.68 4.13 20.99
C TYR A 58 -8.80 5.40 20.13
N LEU A 59 -8.73 5.26 18.81
CA LEU A 59 -8.86 6.40 17.90
C LEU A 59 -10.25 7.04 18.02
N THR A 60 -11.32 6.24 18.10
CA THR A 60 -12.68 6.75 18.24
C THR A 60 -12.96 7.37 19.62
N ASP A 61 -12.36 6.85 20.70
CA ASP A 61 -12.46 7.41 22.05
C ASP A 61 -11.81 8.79 22.14
N LEU A 62 -10.79 9.04 21.33
CA LEU A 62 -10.19 10.36 21.14
C LEU A 62 -11.04 11.27 20.24
N GLY A 63 -12.22 10.84 19.78
CA GLY A 63 -13.12 11.62 18.96
C GLY A 63 -12.72 11.72 17.49
N LEU A 64 -11.92 10.78 16.97
CA LEU A 64 -11.64 10.72 15.54
C LEU A 64 -12.83 10.09 14.81
N SER A 65 -13.21 10.69 13.68
CA SER A 65 -14.33 10.24 12.86
C SER A 65 -13.88 9.17 11.86
N ILE A 66 -13.86 7.91 12.31
CA ILE A 66 -13.46 6.76 11.51
C ILE A 66 -14.65 5.82 11.34
N ASP A 67 -14.98 5.45 10.11
CA ASP A 67 -16.01 4.45 9.83
C ASP A 67 -15.53 3.06 10.25
N GLU A 68 -16.32 2.38 11.07
CA GLU A 68 -16.04 1.03 11.58
C GLU A 68 -15.85 0.00 10.45
N LYS A 69 -16.41 0.24 9.25
CA LYS A 69 -16.23 -0.64 8.09
C LYS A 69 -14.75 -0.82 7.72
N TYR A 70 -13.89 0.18 7.99
CA TYR A 70 -12.48 0.11 7.67
C TYR A 70 -11.73 -0.82 8.64
N ASP A 71 -12.01 -0.70 9.94
CA ASP A 71 -11.43 -1.56 10.96
C ASP A 71 -11.87 -3.01 10.77
N ARG A 72 -13.16 -3.24 10.53
CA ARG A 72 -13.71 -4.57 10.23
C ARG A 72 -13.05 -5.21 9.01
N ALA A 73 -12.79 -4.44 7.95
CA ALA A 73 -12.08 -4.95 6.78
C ALA A 73 -10.66 -5.41 7.14
N ILE A 74 -9.93 -4.64 7.95
CA ILE A 74 -8.59 -5.01 8.41
C ILE A 74 -8.65 -6.31 9.24
N ILE A 75 -9.60 -6.43 10.16
CA ILE A 75 -9.84 -7.66 10.94
C ILE A 75 -10.09 -8.86 10.02
N GLU A 76 -10.97 -8.73 9.02
CA GLU A 76 -11.26 -9.79 8.06
C GLU A 76 -10.01 -10.23 7.29
N TYR A 77 -9.20 -9.29 6.83
CA TYR A 77 -7.94 -9.59 6.15
C TYR A 77 -6.95 -10.30 7.10
N THR A 78 -6.87 -9.86 8.36
CA THR A 78 -6.05 -10.51 9.38
C THR A 78 -6.48 -11.96 9.59
N TYR A 79 -7.79 -12.24 9.69
CA TYR A 79 -8.28 -13.61 9.79
C TYR A 79 -7.96 -14.45 8.55
N LYS A 80 -8.14 -13.89 7.34
CA LYS A 80 -7.74 -14.57 6.09
C LYS A 80 -6.28 -14.96 6.13
N ILE A 81 -5.38 -14.07 6.55
CA ILE A 81 -3.94 -14.36 6.63
C ILE A 81 -3.61 -15.39 7.75
N ARG A 82 -4.18 -15.22 8.94
CA ARG A 82 -3.97 -16.13 10.09
C ARG A 82 -4.40 -17.56 9.78
N ASN A 83 -5.48 -17.73 9.01
CA ASN A 83 -6.03 -19.05 8.69
C ASN A 83 -5.22 -19.81 7.62
N GLN A 84 -4.31 -19.15 6.91
CA GLN A 84 -3.54 -19.74 5.81
C GLN A 84 -2.15 -20.25 6.25
N SER A 85 -1.63 -19.77 7.38
CA SER A 85 -0.32 -20.20 7.90
C SER A 85 -0.30 -20.35 9.42
N LYS A 86 0.18 -21.51 9.89
CA LYS A 86 0.38 -21.78 11.32
C LYS A 86 1.37 -20.79 11.96
N GLU A 87 2.41 -20.39 11.22
CA GLU A 87 3.41 -19.41 11.69
C GLU A 87 2.78 -18.03 11.92
N ARG A 88 1.75 -17.70 11.13
CA ARG A 88 1.03 -16.42 11.20
C ARG A 88 -0.24 -16.48 12.05
N LYS A 89 -0.52 -17.59 12.74
CA LYS A 89 -1.74 -17.77 13.56
C LYS A 89 -1.94 -16.65 14.60
N ASN A 90 -0.82 -16.13 15.14
CA ASN A 90 -0.81 -15.06 16.13
C ASN A 90 -0.38 -13.70 15.51
N LEU A 91 -0.50 -13.54 14.20
CA LEU A 91 -0.14 -12.29 13.52
C LEU A 91 -0.88 -11.12 14.16
N SER A 92 -0.14 -10.16 14.67
CA SER A 92 -0.68 -8.93 15.24
C SER A 92 -0.01 -7.73 14.58
N LEU A 93 -0.80 -6.70 14.28
CA LEU A 93 -0.30 -5.50 13.62
C LEU A 93 0.24 -4.52 14.66
N LYS A 94 1.37 -3.89 14.35
CA LYS A 94 1.82 -2.69 15.07
C LYS A 94 0.97 -1.49 14.66
N TYR A 95 0.90 -0.46 15.50
CA TYR A 95 0.08 0.73 15.24
C TYR A 95 0.37 1.35 13.87
N PHE A 96 1.64 1.48 13.46
CA PHE A 96 1.98 2.09 12.17
C PHE A 96 1.59 1.20 10.98
N GLN A 97 1.55 -0.13 11.16
CA GLN A 97 1.04 -1.05 10.14
C GLN A 97 -0.47 -0.90 10.04
N TYR A 98 -1.16 -0.89 11.17
CA TYR A 98 -2.61 -0.65 11.23
C TYR A 98 -2.99 0.70 10.60
N LEU A 99 -2.32 1.79 10.97
CA LEU A 99 -2.57 3.13 10.41
C LEU A 99 -2.31 3.17 8.90
N SER A 100 -1.26 2.48 8.41
CA SER A 100 -1.00 2.38 6.98
C SER A 100 -2.18 1.72 6.25
N LEU A 101 -2.73 0.64 6.79
CA LEU A 101 -3.88 -0.06 6.21
C LEU A 101 -5.17 0.74 6.32
N LEU A 102 -5.39 1.41 7.46
CA LEU A 102 -6.55 2.27 7.70
C LEU A 102 -6.58 3.44 6.71
N PHE A 103 -5.46 4.14 6.54
CA PHE A 103 -5.37 5.22 5.56
C PHE A 103 -5.51 4.73 4.13
N THR A 104 -5.08 3.50 3.85
CA THR A 104 -5.31 2.86 2.55
C THR A 104 -6.80 2.56 2.32
N GLU A 105 -7.50 2.04 3.32
CA GLU A 105 -8.95 1.82 3.25
C GLU A 105 -9.69 3.14 2.98
N ILE A 106 -9.39 4.20 3.74
CA ILE A 106 -10.02 5.51 3.58
C ILE A 106 -9.73 6.09 2.19
N PHE A 107 -8.47 6.06 1.75
CA PHE A 107 -8.08 6.59 0.45
C PHE A 107 -8.77 5.86 -0.70
N LEU A 108 -8.80 4.52 -0.67
CA LEU A 108 -9.44 3.73 -1.72
C LEU A 108 -10.97 3.88 -1.72
N ASP A 109 -11.60 4.02 -0.56
CA ASP A 109 -13.03 4.32 -0.46
C ASP A 109 -13.37 5.67 -1.10
N LEU A 110 -12.61 6.73 -0.76
CA LEU A 110 -12.77 8.04 -1.38
C LEU A 110 -12.52 8.00 -2.89
N LEU A 111 -11.45 7.31 -3.32
CA LEU A 111 -11.04 7.22 -4.72
C LEU A 111 -12.08 6.52 -5.59
N THR A 112 -12.68 5.44 -5.07
CA THR A 112 -13.64 4.64 -5.83
C THR A 112 -15.08 5.12 -5.69
N ALA A 113 -15.41 5.89 -4.64
CA ALA A 113 -16.71 6.51 -4.49
C ALA A 113 -16.90 7.70 -5.46
N ASP A 114 -15.95 8.63 -5.47
CA ASP A 114 -16.00 9.81 -6.35
C ASP A 114 -14.59 10.41 -6.53
N LYS A 115 -13.94 10.02 -7.62
CA LYS A 115 -12.57 10.43 -7.94
C LYS A 115 -12.44 11.94 -8.19
N GLU A 116 -13.42 12.55 -8.84
CA GLU A 116 -13.42 13.99 -9.15
C GLU A 116 -13.59 14.81 -7.88
N LYS A 117 -14.45 14.34 -6.97
CA LYS A 117 -14.59 14.95 -5.64
C LYS A 117 -13.31 14.82 -4.82
N LEU A 118 -12.69 13.63 -4.77
CA LEU A 118 -11.41 13.46 -4.06
C LEU A 118 -10.33 14.40 -4.61
N LEU A 119 -10.21 14.52 -5.93
CA LEU A 119 -9.26 15.43 -6.57
C LEU A 119 -9.51 16.89 -6.16
N SER A 120 -10.79 17.30 -6.21
CA SER A 120 -11.21 18.67 -5.89
C SER A 120 -10.94 19.01 -4.42
N GLU A 121 -11.27 18.09 -3.50
CA GLU A 121 -11.02 18.25 -2.06
C GLU A 121 -9.52 18.29 -1.73
N LEU A 122 -8.70 17.45 -2.38
CA LEU A 122 -7.25 17.45 -2.19
C LEU A 122 -6.62 18.75 -2.69
N ASN A 123 -7.07 19.27 -3.83
CA ASN A 123 -6.59 20.54 -4.37
C ASN A 123 -7.04 21.75 -3.53
N LEU A 124 -8.26 21.71 -2.96
CA LEU A 124 -8.70 22.72 -2.01
C LEU A 124 -7.82 22.71 -0.76
N PHE A 125 -7.56 21.53 -0.20
CA PHE A 125 -6.67 21.37 0.96
C PHE A 125 -5.24 21.87 0.66
N LEU A 126 -4.73 21.64 -0.55
CA LEU A 126 -3.45 22.18 -1.00
C LEU A 126 -3.45 23.71 -1.00
N GLU A 127 -4.49 24.35 -1.53
CA GLU A 127 -4.56 25.82 -1.59
C GLU A 127 -4.67 26.44 -0.19
N GLU A 128 -5.47 25.85 0.70
CA GLU A 128 -5.58 26.28 2.10
C GLU A 128 -4.25 26.16 2.86
N ASN A 129 -3.39 25.22 2.46
CA ASN A 129 -2.10 24.94 3.09
C ASN A 129 -0.90 25.31 2.19
N LYS A 130 -1.10 26.21 1.22
CA LYS A 130 -0.10 26.55 0.19
C LYS A 130 1.21 27.05 0.77
N GLU A 131 1.17 27.74 1.90
CA GLU A 131 2.37 28.23 2.59
C GLU A 131 3.28 27.09 3.07
N LYS A 132 2.70 25.94 3.43
CA LYS A 132 3.45 24.73 3.81
C LYS A 132 3.90 23.94 2.58
N TYR A 133 3.05 23.84 1.56
CA TYR A 133 3.25 23.00 0.38
C TYR A 133 3.64 23.79 -0.89
N LYS A 134 4.40 24.87 -0.75
CA LYS A 134 4.75 25.81 -1.86
C LYS A 134 5.33 25.18 -3.12
N LYS A 135 5.97 24.02 -2.99
CA LYS A 135 6.61 23.29 -4.09
C LYS A 135 5.65 22.38 -4.86
N LEU A 136 4.48 22.07 -4.29
CA LEU A 136 3.49 21.21 -4.92
C LEU A 136 2.64 22.04 -5.89
N LYS A 137 2.35 21.43 -7.05
CA LYS A 137 1.38 21.96 -8.01
C LYS A 137 0.01 21.34 -7.72
N GLN A 138 -1.03 21.93 -8.29
CA GLN A 138 -2.35 21.29 -8.29
C GLN A 138 -2.24 19.89 -8.89
N PHE A 139 -2.90 18.95 -8.21
CA PHE A 139 -3.00 17.57 -8.62
C PHE A 139 -3.91 17.45 -9.84
N GLU A 140 -3.54 16.53 -10.73
CA GLU A 140 -4.36 16.06 -11.83
C GLU A 140 -4.90 14.67 -11.52
N GLU A 141 -5.91 14.23 -12.27
CA GLU A 141 -6.54 12.92 -12.07
C GLU A 141 -5.53 11.75 -12.09
N LYS A 142 -4.49 11.85 -12.93
CA LYS A 142 -3.44 10.83 -13.07
C LYS A 142 -2.59 10.69 -11.81
N ASP A 143 -2.49 11.74 -10.98
CA ASP A 143 -1.68 11.72 -9.76
C ASP A 143 -2.33 10.85 -8.68
N LEU A 144 -3.66 10.66 -8.74
CA LEU A 144 -4.40 9.78 -7.83
C LEU A 144 -4.23 8.28 -8.15
N ASN A 145 -3.62 7.94 -9.29
CA ASN A 145 -3.40 6.55 -9.69
C ASN A 145 -2.23 5.88 -8.93
N ARG A 146 -1.54 6.61 -8.04
CA ARG A 146 -0.38 6.12 -7.29
C ARG A 146 -0.54 6.41 -5.81
N LEU A 147 -0.32 5.38 -4.99
CA LEU A 147 -0.23 5.49 -3.54
C LEU A 147 1.14 5.00 -3.08
N ALA A 148 1.91 5.87 -2.42
CA ALA A 148 3.26 5.57 -1.97
C ALA A 148 3.32 5.45 -0.45
N TYR A 149 4.01 4.42 0.03
CA TYR A 149 4.26 4.18 1.45
C TYR A 149 5.70 4.55 1.77
N TRP A 150 5.89 5.52 2.66
CA TRP A 150 7.22 5.84 3.16
C TRP A 150 7.43 5.19 4.53
N MET A 151 8.05 4.01 4.52
CA MET A 151 8.21 3.18 5.71
C MET A 151 9.65 2.66 5.83
N ALA A 152 10.16 2.60 7.06
CA ALA A 152 11.51 2.10 7.35
C ALA A 152 11.69 0.63 6.96
N THR A 153 12.91 0.22 6.63
CA THR A 153 13.25 -1.20 6.45
C THR A 153 12.97 -1.99 7.72
N GLY A 154 12.39 -3.19 7.59
CA GLY A 154 11.99 -4.01 8.74
C GLY A 154 10.64 -3.62 9.37
N SER A 155 9.95 -2.60 8.87
CA SER A 155 8.58 -2.23 9.31
C SER A 155 7.50 -3.25 8.90
N GLY A 156 7.85 -4.28 8.14
CA GLY A 156 6.90 -5.28 7.66
C GLY A 156 6.12 -4.84 6.41
N LYS A 157 6.76 -4.14 5.47
CA LYS A 157 6.14 -3.78 4.17
C LYS A 157 5.59 -5.00 3.43
N THR A 158 6.25 -6.15 3.54
CA THR A 158 5.77 -7.41 2.94
C THR A 158 4.40 -7.80 3.48
N ILE A 159 4.19 -7.77 4.81
CA ILE A 159 2.86 -8.11 5.34
C ILE A 159 1.82 -7.08 4.88
N ILE A 160 2.15 -5.78 4.88
CA ILE A 160 1.27 -4.71 4.39
C ILE A 160 0.85 -5.00 2.93
N SER A 161 1.79 -5.34 2.05
CA SER A 161 1.50 -5.71 0.65
C SER A 161 0.45 -6.84 0.53
N HIS A 162 0.45 -7.81 1.45
CA HIS A 162 -0.57 -8.88 1.44
C HIS A 162 -1.94 -8.37 1.88
N TYR A 163 -2.00 -7.41 2.81
CA TYR A 163 -3.25 -6.71 3.11
C TYR A 163 -3.71 -5.89 1.91
N ASN A 164 -2.80 -5.13 1.26
CA ASN A 164 -3.08 -4.36 0.05
C ASN A 164 -3.71 -5.21 -1.06
N TYR A 165 -3.28 -6.47 -1.24
CA TYR A 165 -3.94 -7.40 -2.17
C TYR A 165 -5.45 -7.53 -1.87
N PHE A 166 -5.84 -7.68 -0.60
CA PHE A 166 -7.26 -7.75 -0.24
C PHE A 166 -7.98 -6.41 -0.40
N GLN A 167 -7.31 -5.28 -0.10
CA GLN A 167 -7.87 -3.94 -0.31
C GLN A 167 -8.13 -3.68 -1.79
N ILE A 168 -7.16 -4.04 -2.65
CA ILE A 168 -7.30 -3.99 -4.10
C ILE A 168 -8.53 -4.77 -4.55
N LYS A 169 -8.69 -6.03 -4.11
CA LYS A 169 -9.85 -6.86 -4.45
C LYS A 169 -11.17 -6.30 -3.93
N LYS A 170 -11.16 -5.61 -2.79
CA LYS A 170 -12.35 -4.97 -2.22
C LYS A 170 -12.80 -3.81 -3.11
N TYR A 171 -11.90 -2.89 -3.46
CA TYR A 171 -12.23 -1.63 -4.11
C TYR A 171 -12.21 -1.67 -5.65
N PHE A 172 -11.36 -2.49 -6.25
CA PHE A 172 -11.27 -2.63 -7.70
C PHE A 172 -11.86 -3.97 -8.13
N LYS A 173 -12.91 -3.92 -8.96
CA LYS A 173 -13.54 -5.14 -9.54
C LYS A 173 -13.10 -5.41 -10.98
N ASN A 174 -12.64 -4.38 -11.67
CA ASN A 174 -12.29 -4.42 -13.08
C ASN A 174 -10.79 -4.12 -13.24
N TYR A 175 -9.96 -5.14 -13.10
CA TYR A 175 -8.54 -5.10 -13.43
C TYR A 175 -8.14 -6.42 -14.08
N ASN A 176 -7.06 -6.42 -14.86
CA ASN A 176 -6.55 -7.61 -15.53
C ASN A 176 -5.77 -8.48 -14.53
N LYS A 177 -4.57 -8.04 -14.13
CA LYS A 177 -3.74 -8.75 -13.14
C LYS A 177 -3.13 -7.78 -12.11
N ILE A 178 -2.75 -8.33 -10.97
CA ILE A 178 -1.85 -7.66 -10.03
C ILE A 178 -0.42 -8.08 -10.38
N ILE A 179 0.48 -7.12 -10.54
CA ILE A 179 1.90 -7.38 -10.84
C ILE A 179 2.72 -6.80 -9.69
N LEU A 180 3.41 -7.68 -8.96
CA LEU A 180 4.37 -7.33 -7.93
C LEU A 180 5.77 -7.24 -8.53
N ILE A 181 6.25 -6.01 -8.67
CA ILE A 181 7.57 -5.69 -9.19
C ILE A 181 8.55 -5.59 -8.02
N THR A 182 9.71 -6.23 -8.17
CA THR A 182 10.78 -6.27 -7.16
C THR A 182 12.12 -5.91 -7.81
N PRO A 183 13.13 -5.47 -7.05
CA PRO A 183 14.38 -4.96 -7.65
C PRO A 183 15.38 -6.04 -8.06
N ASN A 184 15.16 -7.31 -7.69
CA ASN A 184 15.98 -8.45 -8.13
C ASN A 184 15.22 -9.80 -7.96
N GLU A 185 15.69 -10.83 -8.67
CA GLU A 185 15.14 -12.20 -8.61
C GLU A 185 15.07 -12.81 -7.21
N GLY A 186 16.06 -12.54 -6.35
CA GLY A 186 16.09 -13.07 -4.99
C GLY A 186 14.90 -12.57 -4.17
N LEU A 187 14.61 -11.27 -4.26
CA LEU A 187 13.43 -10.68 -3.64
C LEU A 187 12.13 -11.13 -4.32
N SER A 188 12.12 -11.28 -5.65
CA SER A 188 10.96 -11.85 -6.35
C SER A 188 10.57 -13.22 -5.79
N ARG A 189 11.56 -14.11 -5.64
CA ARG A 189 11.35 -15.45 -5.09
C ARG A 189 10.85 -15.40 -3.65
N GLN A 190 11.44 -14.55 -2.81
CA GLN A 190 11.01 -14.38 -1.42
C GLN A 190 9.55 -13.91 -1.33
N HIS A 191 9.16 -12.90 -2.11
CA HIS A 191 7.77 -12.42 -2.13
C HIS A 191 6.80 -13.49 -2.63
N TYR A 192 7.16 -14.22 -3.69
CA TYR A 192 6.35 -15.34 -4.18
C TYR A 192 6.13 -16.40 -3.09
N GLU A 193 7.20 -16.85 -2.42
CA GLU A 193 7.10 -17.85 -1.35
C GLU A 193 6.22 -17.36 -0.19
N GLU A 194 6.32 -16.08 0.20
CA GLU A 194 5.47 -15.49 1.24
C GLU A 194 4.00 -15.37 0.81
N LEU A 195 3.71 -15.01 -0.45
CA LEU A 195 2.34 -14.94 -0.98
C LEU A 195 1.66 -16.31 -0.93
N ILE A 196 2.37 -17.36 -1.35
CA ILE A 196 1.88 -18.75 -1.29
C ILE A 196 1.56 -19.17 0.15
N LYS A 197 2.40 -18.81 1.14
CA LYS A 197 2.12 -19.05 2.56
C LYS A 197 0.87 -18.34 3.08
N THR A 198 0.40 -17.30 2.38
CA THR A 198 -0.86 -16.60 2.70
C THR A 198 -2.05 -17.05 1.86
N GLY A 199 -1.91 -18.12 1.08
CA GLY A 199 -2.99 -18.67 0.25
C GLY A 199 -3.36 -17.78 -0.94
N ILE A 200 -2.52 -16.79 -1.28
CA ILE A 200 -2.72 -15.95 -2.47
C ILE A 200 -2.23 -16.73 -3.68
N LYS A 201 -3.07 -16.85 -4.72
CA LYS A 201 -2.70 -17.49 -5.99
C LYS A 201 -1.68 -16.60 -6.71
N ALA A 202 -0.40 -16.89 -6.53
CA ALA A 202 0.69 -16.16 -7.15
C ALA A 202 1.41 -17.02 -8.20
N ALA A 203 2.08 -16.36 -9.14
CA ALA A 203 3.03 -16.96 -10.04
C ALA A 203 4.36 -16.18 -10.01
N TYR A 204 5.48 -16.86 -10.22
CA TYR A 204 6.80 -16.27 -10.27
C TYR A 204 7.37 -16.33 -11.68
N TYR A 205 7.82 -15.20 -12.23
CA TYR A 205 8.45 -15.16 -13.53
C TYR A 205 9.97 -15.40 -13.42
N ASP A 206 10.39 -16.61 -13.77
CA ASP A 206 11.79 -17.04 -13.82
C ASP A 206 12.44 -16.86 -15.20
N GLY A 207 11.70 -16.36 -16.19
CA GLY A 207 12.11 -16.29 -17.60
C GLY A 207 11.24 -17.15 -18.52
N ASN A 208 10.41 -18.04 -17.98
CA ASN A 208 9.49 -18.83 -18.77
C ASN A 208 8.17 -18.08 -19.04
N LYS A 209 8.00 -17.57 -20.27
CA LYS A 209 6.78 -16.85 -20.68
C LYS A 209 5.49 -17.66 -20.61
N ALA A 210 5.56 -19.00 -20.55
CA ALA A 210 4.37 -19.83 -20.36
C ALA A 210 3.61 -19.48 -19.07
N VAL A 211 4.30 -18.91 -18.07
CA VAL A 211 3.66 -18.46 -16.83
C VAL A 211 2.60 -17.39 -17.08
N LEU A 212 2.77 -16.52 -18.09
CA LEU A 212 1.85 -15.39 -18.35
C LEU A 212 0.43 -15.84 -18.70
N SER A 213 0.27 -17.07 -19.19
CA SER A 213 -1.01 -17.68 -19.55
C SER A 213 -1.65 -18.51 -18.42
N GLN A 214 -1.01 -18.62 -17.26
CA GLN A 214 -1.53 -19.40 -16.12
C GLN A 214 -2.63 -18.67 -15.36
N ASP A 215 -3.47 -19.44 -14.64
CA ASP A 215 -4.48 -18.92 -13.70
C ASP A 215 -3.83 -18.54 -12.37
N TYR A 216 -3.46 -17.27 -12.24
CA TYR A 216 -2.97 -16.66 -11.01
C TYR A 216 -3.56 -15.26 -10.84
N GLU A 217 -3.56 -14.76 -9.62
CA GLU A 217 -4.04 -13.41 -9.30
C GLU A 217 -2.89 -12.39 -9.19
N VAL A 218 -1.72 -12.83 -8.75
CA VAL A 218 -0.51 -11.99 -8.60
C VAL A 218 0.66 -12.56 -9.40
N LEU A 219 1.24 -11.79 -10.33
CA LEU A 219 2.52 -12.10 -10.95
C LEU A 219 3.65 -11.42 -10.16
N VAL A 220 4.66 -12.18 -9.73
CA VAL A 220 5.87 -11.63 -9.12
C VAL A 220 7.00 -11.62 -10.14
N ILE A 221 7.61 -10.45 -10.34
CA ILE A 221 8.63 -10.25 -11.36
C ILE A 221 9.74 -9.29 -10.91
N ASP A 222 10.94 -9.55 -11.39
CA ASP A 222 12.10 -8.66 -11.27
C ASP A 222 11.99 -7.55 -12.33
N ILE A 223 12.10 -6.29 -11.91
CA ILE A 223 12.10 -5.12 -12.81
C ILE A 223 13.14 -5.24 -13.93
N ASN A 224 14.28 -5.88 -13.65
CA ASN A 224 15.35 -6.07 -14.63
C ASN A 224 14.96 -7.00 -15.79
N LYS A 225 13.82 -7.70 -15.71
CA LYS A 225 13.27 -8.51 -16.80
C LYS A 225 12.23 -7.78 -17.64
N ILE A 226 11.84 -6.56 -17.27
CA ILE A 226 10.86 -5.74 -17.98
C ILE A 226 11.60 -4.75 -18.88
N ARG A 227 11.17 -4.58 -20.13
CA ARG A 227 11.71 -3.60 -21.07
C ARG A 227 10.60 -2.87 -21.82
N LEU A 228 10.90 -1.66 -22.27
CA LEU A 228 10.08 -0.99 -23.27
C LEU A 228 10.36 -1.58 -24.66
N GLU A 229 9.39 -1.58 -25.57
CA GLU A 229 9.53 -2.19 -26.90
C GLU A 229 10.70 -1.63 -27.72
N ASN A 230 11.07 -0.37 -27.47
CA ASN A 230 12.14 0.33 -28.16
C ASN A 230 13.54 0.12 -27.51
N GLU A 231 13.65 -0.63 -26.42
CA GLU A 231 14.92 -0.89 -25.75
C GLU A 231 15.66 -2.10 -26.34
N LYS A 232 16.98 -1.97 -26.51
CA LYS A 232 17.82 -3.07 -26.98
C LYS A 232 17.96 -4.14 -25.89
N VAL A 233 17.60 -5.37 -26.22
CA VAL A 233 17.84 -6.53 -25.36
C VAL A 233 19.28 -7.00 -25.54
N SER A 234 20.04 -7.12 -24.45
CA SER A 234 21.38 -7.69 -24.49
C SER A 234 21.30 -9.16 -24.92
N LYS A 235 22.35 -9.70 -25.56
CA LYS A 235 22.34 -11.11 -25.96
C LYS A 235 22.16 -12.05 -24.77
N ASP A 236 22.65 -11.66 -23.60
CA ASP A 236 22.57 -12.45 -22.36
C ASP A 236 21.18 -12.41 -21.71
N ASP A 237 20.35 -11.40 -22.04
CA ASP A 237 18.95 -11.27 -21.59
C ASP A 237 17.94 -11.91 -22.56
N THR A 238 18.40 -12.40 -23.71
CA THR A 238 17.50 -12.96 -24.73
C THR A 238 16.72 -14.16 -24.19
N GLY A 239 15.40 -14.09 -24.29
CA GLY A 239 14.49 -15.15 -23.83
C GLY A 239 13.97 -15.01 -22.40
N LYS A 240 14.54 -14.10 -21.57
CA LYS A 240 14.03 -13.80 -20.22
C LYS A 240 13.30 -12.47 -20.12
N THR A 241 13.35 -11.62 -21.14
CA THR A 241 12.67 -10.31 -21.15
C THR A 241 11.18 -10.42 -21.47
N ILE A 242 10.37 -9.62 -20.77
CA ILE A 242 8.97 -9.32 -21.12
C ILE A 242 8.88 -7.83 -21.48
N PHE A 243 8.26 -7.52 -22.61
CA PHE A 243 7.96 -6.14 -22.98
C PHE A 243 6.69 -5.65 -22.27
N VAL A 244 6.64 -4.35 -21.94
CA VAL A 244 5.49 -3.76 -21.22
C VAL A 244 4.15 -4.10 -21.88
N ASP A 245 4.09 -4.06 -23.21
CA ASP A 245 2.87 -4.30 -24.00
C ASP A 245 2.36 -5.76 -23.88
N GLU A 246 3.25 -6.71 -23.54
CA GLU A 246 2.86 -8.12 -23.31
C GLU A 246 2.04 -8.32 -22.03
N PHE A 247 2.08 -7.38 -21.07
CA PHE A 247 1.22 -7.43 -19.88
C PHE A 247 -0.22 -7.01 -20.16
N GLY A 248 -0.48 -6.42 -21.33
CA GLY A 248 -1.76 -5.80 -21.66
C GLY A 248 -2.08 -4.58 -20.79
N ASN A 249 -3.33 -4.15 -20.84
CA ASN A 249 -3.79 -2.93 -20.19
C ASN A 249 -4.52 -3.22 -18.86
N ASN A 250 -4.74 -2.15 -18.09
CA ASN A 250 -5.54 -2.17 -16.86
C ASN A 250 -5.03 -3.15 -15.78
N ASN A 251 -3.72 -3.17 -15.56
CA ASN A 251 -3.08 -3.91 -14.49
C ASN A 251 -2.91 -3.06 -13.23
N ILE A 252 -2.86 -3.70 -12.06
CA ILE A 252 -2.53 -3.05 -10.79
C ILE A 252 -1.08 -3.39 -10.45
N LEU A 253 -0.28 -2.37 -10.17
CA LEU A 253 1.14 -2.52 -9.83
C LEU A 253 1.34 -2.41 -8.33
N LEU A 254 2.02 -3.40 -7.75
CA LEU A 254 2.64 -3.33 -6.43
C LEU A 254 4.14 -3.23 -6.66
N VAL A 255 4.79 -2.18 -6.18
CA VAL A 255 6.23 -1.95 -6.41
C VAL A 255 6.97 -2.00 -5.08
N ASP A 256 7.81 -3.02 -4.90
CA ASP A 256 8.72 -3.07 -3.76
C ASP A 256 9.97 -2.24 -4.03
N GLU A 257 10.43 -1.52 -3.01
CA GLU A 257 11.60 -0.64 -3.10
C GLU A 257 11.53 0.39 -4.27
N GLY A 258 10.33 0.90 -4.58
CA GLY A 258 10.08 1.80 -5.73
C GLY A 258 10.82 3.15 -5.75
N HIS A 259 11.68 3.43 -4.76
CA HIS A 259 12.62 4.54 -4.83
C HIS A 259 13.86 4.24 -5.68
N LYS A 260 14.06 2.96 -6.08
CA LYS A 260 15.23 2.51 -6.85
C LYS A 260 15.09 2.63 -8.37
N GLY A 261 13.94 3.08 -8.86
CA GLY A 261 13.64 3.17 -10.30
C GLY A 261 12.29 2.55 -10.60
#